data_AF-A0A9P8F4T9-F1
#
_entry.id   AF-A0A9P8F4T9-F1
#
_cell.length_a   1.000
_cell.length_b   1.000
_cell.length_c   1.000
_cell.angle_alpha   90.00
_cell.angle_beta   90.00
_cell.angle_gamma   90.00
#
_symmetry.space_group_name_H-M   'P 1'
#
loop_
_entity.id
_entity.type
_entity.pdbx_description
1 polymer ?
#
loop_
_entity_poly.entity_id
_entity_poly.type
_entity_poly.pdbx_seq_one_letter_code
_entity_poly.pdbx_strand_id
1 'polypeptide(L)'
;MATPNPLADSSSDPTPVSSKTYTIAGLVTTVYGLEELASSAKEVAVLWLLHPRLQVQSIMAPIAAASIHNWNSRSASKSKGLIAVSFDQRNHGTREVNALANESWKKGNPTHAQDMFSVFHGTAQDTSMLIDFLSSYIFPDSSRTITKHLALGISLGGHSTWQCVLHDP
;
A
#
# COMPACT_ATOMS: atom_id res chain seq x y z
N MET A 1 3.66 17.28 -18.24
CA MET A 1 3.06 17.84 -17.01
C MET A 1 2.98 16.71 -16.01
N ALA A 2 3.59 16.87 -14.84
CA ALA A 2 3.47 15.88 -13.77
C ALA A 2 1.98 15.72 -13.41
N THR A 3 1.53 14.50 -13.20
CA THR A 3 0.17 14.24 -12.74
C THR A 3 0.01 14.86 -11.35
N PRO A 4 -1.03 15.67 -11.09
CA PRO A 4 -1.28 16.20 -9.76
C PRO A 4 -1.39 15.06 -8.75
N ASN A 5 -0.70 15.18 -7.62
CA ASN A 5 -0.89 14.25 -6.50
C ASN A 5 -2.28 14.53 -5.91
N PRO A 6 -3.23 13.59 -5.96
CA PRO A 6 -4.59 13.80 -5.44
C PRO A 6 -4.63 14.00 -3.92
N LEU A 7 -3.49 13.83 -3.23
CA LEU A 7 -3.33 14.01 -1.79
C LEU A 7 -2.56 15.30 -1.42
N ALA A 8 -2.18 16.15 -2.38
CA ALA A 8 -1.34 17.32 -2.11
C ALA A 8 -2.06 18.46 -1.35
N ASP A 9 -3.39 18.52 -1.38
CA ASP A 9 -4.18 19.64 -0.84
C ASP A 9 -4.95 19.29 0.45
N SER A 10 -4.56 18.24 1.20
CA SER A 10 -5.15 17.98 2.52
C SER A 10 -4.70 19.03 3.52
N SER A 11 -5.62 19.89 3.96
CA SER A 11 -5.37 21.05 4.83
C SER A 11 -4.85 20.74 6.26
N SER A 12 -4.58 19.47 6.56
CA SER A 12 -3.93 19.03 7.80
C SER A 12 -3.30 17.67 7.58
N ASP A 13 -2.04 17.64 7.13
CA ASP A 13 -1.31 16.39 7.07
C ASP A 13 -1.15 15.81 8.49
N PRO A 14 -1.51 14.54 8.70
CA PRO A 14 -1.37 13.90 10.00
C PRO A 14 0.10 13.81 10.38
N THR A 15 0.38 13.87 11.69
CA THR A 15 1.72 13.62 12.22
C THR A 15 2.26 12.30 11.66
N PRO A 16 3.47 12.27 11.06
CA PRO A 16 4.03 11.04 10.54
C PRO A 16 4.14 9.94 11.61
N VAL A 17 4.01 8.69 11.18
CA VAL A 17 4.24 7.49 12.00
C VAL A 17 5.57 6.84 11.60
N SER A 18 6.07 5.91 12.41
CA SER A 18 7.26 5.13 12.09
C SER A 18 7.10 4.44 10.73
N SER A 19 8.20 4.35 9.98
CA SER A 19 8.24 3.67 8.68
C SER A 19 9.53 2.89 8.54
N LYS A 20 9.45 1.67 8.01
CA LYS A 20 10.61 0.83 7.71
C LYS A 20 10.42 0.13 6.37
N THR A 21 11.48 0.13 5.56
CA THR A 21 11.48 -0.49 4.24
C THR A 21 12.07 -1.90 4.30
N TYR A 22 11.43 -2.82 3.59
CA TYR A 22 11.82 -4.20 3.43
C TYR A 22 11.89 -4.53 1.94
N THR A 23 12.80 -5.43 1.55
CA THR A 23 12.82 -6.02 0.22
C THR A 23 12.18 -7.41 0.30
N ILE A 24 10.95 -7.54 -0.21
CA ILE A 24 10.17 -8.78 -0.16
C ILE A 24 9.91 -9.23 -1.60
N ALA A 25 10.44 -10.40 -1.98
CA ALA A 25 10.34 -10.94 -3.34
C ALA A 25 10.71 -9.94 -4.46
N GLY A 26 11.72 -9.09 -4.23
CA GLY A 26 12.16 -8.07 -5.17
C GLY A 26 11.33 -6.77 -5.18
N LEU A 27 10.37 -6.63 -4.26
CA LEU A 27 9.57 -5.41 -4.09
C LEU A 27 10.07 -4.58 -2.91
N VAL A 28 10.31 -3.28 -3.17
CA VAL A 28 10.55 -2.28 -2.13
C VAL A 28 9.23 -2.00 -1.41
N THR A 29 9.08 -2.59 -0.23
CA THR A 29 7.85 -2.59 0.56
C THR A 29 8.06 -1.74 1.81
N THR A 30 7.33 -0.64 1.96
CA THR A 30 7.40 0.20 3.15
C THR A 30 6.26 -0.15 4.11
N VAL A 31 6.64 -0.47 5.34
CA VAL A 31 5.72 -0.79 6.44
C VAL A 31 5.68 0.40 7.39
N TYR A 32 4.49 0.89 7.67
CA TYR A 32 4.22 2.01 8.57
C TYR A 32 3.57 1.51 9.86
N GLY A 33 3.89 2.15 10.98
CA GLY A 33 3.15 1.92 12.23
C GLY A 33 3.72 0.87 13.17
N LEU A 34 4.91 0.30 12.90
CA LEU A 34 5.45 -0.80 13.72
C LEU A 34 5.76 -0.37 15.16
N GLU A 35 6.30 0.84 15.34
CA GLU A 35 6.60 1.40 16.67
C GLU A 35 5.34 1.90 17.39
N GLU A 36 4.28 2.17 16.64
CA GLU A 36 2.97 2.59 17.15
C GLU A 36 2.11 1.41 17.64
N LEU A 37 2.55 0.17 17.41
CA LEU A 37 1.86 -1.00 17.91
C LEU A 37 2.03 -1.15 19.43
N ALA A 38 0.93 -1.08 20.18
CA ALA A 38 0.92 -1.35 21.62
C ALA A 38 1.65 -2.66 21.96
N SER A 39 2.41 -2.67 23.06
CA SER A 39 3.16 -3.87 23.51
C SER A 39 2.25 -5.06 23.84
N SER A 40 1.00 -4.79 24.21
CA SER A 40 -0.05 -5.79 24.44
C SER A 40 -0.70 -6.33 23.16
N ALA A 41 -0.49 -5.70 22.00
CA ALA A 41 -1.15 -6.12 20.76
C ALA A 41 -0.46 -7.36 20.18
N LYS A 42 -1.13 -8.52 20.32
CA LYS A 42 -0.67 -9.81 19.78
C LYS A 42 -1.21 -10.09 18.39
N GLU A 43 -2.34 -9.49 18.04
CA GLU A 43 -2.90 -9.54 16.70
C GLU A 43 -2.64 -8.22 15.97
N VAL A 44 -2.37 -8.29 14.67
CA VAL A 44 -2.13 -7.14 13.82
C VAL A 44 -3.02 -7.22 12.58
N ALA A 45 -3.72 -6.14 12.29
CA ALA A 45 -4.35 -5.91 10.99
C ALA A 45 -3.39 -5.13 10.08
N VAL A 46 -3.41 -5.45 8.78
CA VAL A 46 -2.60 -4.77 7.77
C VAL A 46 -3.50 -4.01 6.82
N LEU A 47 -3.26 -2.71 6.66
CA LEU A 47 -3.86 -1.89 5.62
C LEU A 47 -2.91 -1.75 4.43
N TRP A 48 -3.21 -2.43 3.33
CA TRP A 48 -2.51 -2.29 2.06
C TRP A 48 -2.93 -1.00 1.35
N LEU A 49 -1.96 -0.15 1.05
CA LEU A 49 -2.15 1.17 0.44
C LEU A 49 -1.65 1.18 -0.99
N LEU A 50 -2.58 1.26 -1.95
CA LEU A 50 -2.30 1.19 -3.38
C LEU A 50 -2.44 2.57 -4.04
N HIS A 51 -1.32 3.15 -4.45
CA HIS A 51 -1.26 4.53 -4.97
C HIS A 51 -1.94 4.73 -6.35
N PRO A 52 -2.34 5.95 -6.73
CA PRO A 52 -2.87 6.23 -8.06
C PRO A 52 -1.81 6.15 -9.17
N ARG A 53 -2.28 6.11 -10.43
CA ARG A 53 -1.43 6.10 -11.63
C ARG A 53 -0.51 7.33 -11.68
N LEU A 54 0.69 7.17 -12.23
CA LEU A 54 1.73 8.20 -12.37
C LEU A 54 2.19 8.79 -11.02
N GLN A 55 2.03 8.05 -9.93
CA GLN A 55 2.51 8.41 -8.60
C GLN A 55 3.40 7.30 -8.02
N VAL A 56 3.86 7.49 -6.79
CA VAL A 56 4.77 6.60 -6.06
C VAL A 56 4.19 6.21 -4.71
N GLN A 57 4.67 5.14 -4.10
CA GLN A 57 4.15 4.63 -2.84
C GLN A 57 4.17 5.65 -1.68
N SER A 58 5.19 6.53 -1.65
CA SER A 58 5.38 7.47 -0.54
C SER A 58 4.26 8.50 -0.42
N ILE A 59 3.48 8.75 -1.49
CA ILE A 59 2.32 9.65 -1.39
C ILE A 59 1.22 9.08 -0.50
N MET A 60 1.25 7.78 -0.20
CA MET A 60 0.26 7.12 0.67
C MET A 60 0.60 7.27 2.16
N ALA A 61 1.77 7.79 2.52
CA ALA A 61 2.20 7.93 3.92
C ALA A 61 1.23 8.77 4.79
N PRO A 62 0.63 9.88 4.32
CA PRO A 62 -0.40 10.59 5.07
C PRO A 62 -1.63 9.72 5.39
N ILE A 63 -2.06 8.86 4.46
CA ILE A 63 -3.19 7.95 4.69
C ILE A 63 -2.82 6.89 5.73
N ALA A 64 -1.59 6.37 5.67
CA ALA A 64 -1.08 5.45 6.69
C ALA A 64 -1.14 6.09 8.09
N ALA A 65 -0.56 7.28 8.23
CA ALA A 65 -0.52 8.02 9.49
C ALA A 65 -1.93 8.34 10.02
N ALA A 66 -2.82 8.88 9.19
CA ALA A 66 -4.20 9.17 9.59
C ALA A 66 -4.92 7.90 10.08
N SER A 67 -4.77 6.78 9.36
CA SER A 67 -5.41 5.51 9.69
C SER A 67 -4.91 4.94 11.01
N ILE A 68 -3.60 4.94 11.23
CA ILE A 68 -2.95 4.41 12.45
C ILE A 68 -3.29 5.29 13.66
N HIS A 69 -3.20 6.62 13.54
CA HIS A 69 -3.60 7.53 14.62
C HIS A 69 -5.07 7.36 15.00
N ASN A 70 -5.95 7.29 13.99
CA ASN A 70 -7.36 7.07 14.24
C ASN A 70 -7.62 5.73 14.92
N TRP A 71 -6.94 4.65 14.49
CA TRP A 71 -7.03 3.34 15.13
C TRP A 71 -6.58 3.38 16.60
N ASN A 72 -5.42 3.96 16.87
CA ASN A 72 -4.84 4.04 18.21
C ASN A 72 -5.60 4.96 19.17
N SER A 73 -6.36 5.93 18.66
CA SER A 73 -7.24 6.79 19.48
C SER A 73 -8.43 6.04 20.10
N ARG A 74 -8.73 4.81 19.63
CA ARG A 74 -9.88 4.02 20.08
C ARG A 74 -9.49 3.12 21.27
N SER A 75 -10.22 3.23 22.38
CA SER A 75 -9.92 2.51 23.65
C SER A 75 -9.90 0.98 23.54
N ALA A 76 -10.67 0.40 22.62
CA ALA A 76 -10.76 -1.04 22.37
C ALA A 76 -9.54 -1.64 21.63
N SER A 77 -8.62 -0.82 21.13
CA SER A 77 -7.52 -1.24 20.26
C SER A 77 -6.34 -1.92 21.00
N LYS A 78 -6.34 -2.02 22.33
CA LYS A 78 -5.11 -2.42 23.06
C LYS A 78 -4.62 -3.84 22.79
N SER A 79 -5.50 -4.76 22.36
CA SER A 79 -5.14 -6.15 22.01
C SER A 79 -4.90 -6.37 20.52
N LYS A 80 -5.31 -5.43 19.65
CA LYS A 80 -5.16 -5.52 18.19
C LYS A 80 -4.54 -4.25 17.62
N GLY A 81 -3.41 -4.38 16.95
CA GLY A 81 -2.75 -3.26 16.29
C GLY A 81 -3.15 -3.12 14.82
N LEU A 82 -2.89 -1.93 14.25
CA LEU A 82 -2.98 -1.67 12.82
C LEU A 82 -1.63 -1.20 12.33
N ILE A 83 -1.13 -1.83 11.26
CA ILE A 83 -0.04 -1.30 10.44
C ILE A 83 -0.56 -0.98 9.05
N ALA A 84 0.16 -0.14 8.33
CA ALA A 84 -0.08 0.10 6.91
C ALA A 84 1.12 -0.36 6.08
N VAL A 85 0.88 -0.77 4.85
CA VAL A 85 1.94 -1.22 3.93
C VAL A 85 1.71 -0.62 2.56
N SER A 86 2.76 -0.06 1.97
CA SER A 86 2.77 0.39 0.59
C SER A 86 3.93 -0.22 -0.19
N PHE A 87 3.78 -0.25 -1.50
CA PHE A 87 4.85 -0.57 -2.44
C PHE A 87 4.53 0.12 -3.77
N ASP A 88 5.55 0.34 -4.61
CA ASP A 88 5.31 0.91 -5.93
C ASP A 88 4.59 -0.12 -6.81
N GLN A 89 3.50 0.30 -7.45
CA GLN A 89 2.78 -0.52 -8.41
C GLN A 89 3.64 -0.82 -9.63
N ARG A 90 3.23 -1.82 -10.41
CA ARG A 90 3.98 -2.22 -11.61
C ARG A 90 4.15 -1.04 -12.55
N ASN A 91 5.35 -0.91 -13.09
CA ASN A 91 5.77 0.18 -13.97
C ASN A 91 5.64 1.59 -13.35
N HIS A 92 5.61 1.73 -12.02
CA HIS A 92 5.55 3.05 -11.35
C HIS A 92 6.69 3.22 -10.35
N GLY A 93 7.00 4.47 -9.98
CA GLY A 93 7.99 4.81 -8.97
C GLY A 93 9.33 4.12 -9.19
N THR A 94 9.83 3.44 -8.16
CA THR A 94 11.10 2.70 -8.21
C THR A 94 11.08 1.50 -9.17
N ARG A 95 9.92 1.12 -9.69
CA ARG A 95 9.71 0.00 -10.63
C ARG A 95 9.35 0.48 -12.04
N GLU A 96 9.45 1.76 -12.35
CA GLU A 96 9.16 2.26 -13.69
C GLU A 96 10.18 1.70 -14.71
N VAL A 97 9.65 1.09 -15.77
CA VAL A 97 10.45 0.52 -16.88
C VAL A 97 10.17 1.29 -18.18
N ASN A 98 8.92 1.69 -18.42
CA ASN A 98 8.51 2.42 -19.61
C ASN A 98 7.42 3.46 -19.28
N ALA A 99 7.81 4.74 -19.25
CA ALA A 99 6.89 5.84 -18.95
C ALA A 99 5.70 5.92 -19.93
N LEU A 100 5.89 5.62 -21.23
CA LEU A 100 4.81 5.69 -22.22
C LEU A 100 3.71 4.66 -21.95
N ALA A 101 4.06 3.49 -21.42
CA ALA A 101 3.08 2.46 -21.06
C ALA A 101 2.17 2.91 -19.90
N ASN A 102 2.60 3.87 -19.08
CA ASN A 102 1.73 4.46 -18.07
C ASN A 102 0.80 5.52 -18.62
N GLU A 103 0.98 5.99 -19.85
CA GLU A 103 0.24 7.10 -20.43
C GLU A 103 -1.09 6.67 -21.05
N SER A 104 -1.95 7.65 -21.33
CA SER A 104 -3.25 7.43 -21.99
C SER A 104 -3.12 7.34 -23.52
N TRP A 105 -4.17 6.85 -24.20
CA TRP A 105 -4.26 6.93 -25.67
C TRP A 105 -4.01 8.34 -26.21
N LYS A 106 -4.58 9.37 -25.56
CA LYS A 106 -4.40 10.79 -25.94
C LYS A 106 -2.96 11.28 -25.82
N LYS A 107 -2.14 10.57 -25.07
CA LYS A 107 -0.72 10.86 -24.82
C LYS A 107 0.21 9.97 -25.66
N GLY A 108 -0.35 9.22 -26.62
CA GLY A 108 0.41 8.43 -27.57
C GLY A 108 0.67 6.99 -27.14
N ASN A 109 -0.01 6.49 -26.10
CA ASN A 109 0.08 5.07 -25.74
C ASN A 109 -0.93 4.23 -26.57
N PRO A 110 -0.48 3.47 -27.59
CA PRO A 110 -1.38 2.64 -28.40
C PRO A 110 -1.94 1.44 -27.60
N THR A 111 -1.23 0.98 -26.57
CA THR A 111 -1.54 -0.20 -25.76
C THR A 111 -2.16 0.15 -24.40
N HIS A 112 -2.70 1.36 -24.24
CA HIS A 112 -3.19 1.88 -22.96
C HIS A 112 -4.12 0.93 -22.19
N ALA A 113 -5.05 0.23 -22.86
CA ALA A 113 -5.94 -0.72 -22.18
C ALA A 113 -5.18 -1.94 -21.63
N GLN A 114 -4.27 -2.51 -22.43
CA GLN A 114 -3.43 -3.64 -22.05
C GLN A 114 -2.50 -3.25 -20.90
N ASP A 115 -1.86 -2.09 -21.01
CA ASP A 115 -0.96 -1.57 -19.98
C ASP A 115 -1.72 -1.30 -18.68
N MET A 116 -2.90 -0.68 -18.76
CA MET A 116 -3.71 -0.43 -17.57
C MET A 116 -4.17 -1.70 -16.88
N PHE A 117 -4.76 -2.64 -17.63
CA PHE A 117 -5.28 -3.87 -17.07
C PHE A 117 -4.16 -4.72 -16.47
N SER A 118 -3.05 -4.88 -17.20
CA SER A 118 -1.91 -5.67 -16.72
C SER A 118 -1.26 -5.07 -15.47
N VAL A 119 -1.21 -3.73 -15.35
CA VAL A 119 -0.69 -3.06 -14.15
C VAL A 119 -1.57 -3.34 -12.94
N PHE A 120 -2.87 -3.02 -12.96
CA PHE A 120 -3.69 -3.17 -11.75
C PHE A 120 -3.96 -4.63 -11.39
N HIS A 121 -4.06 -5.53 -12.37
CA HIS A 121 -4.17 -6.97 -12.12
C HIS A 121 -2.87 -7.54 -11.53
N GLY A 122 -1.72 -7.18 -12.10
CA GLY A 122 -0.42 -7.60 -11.58
C GLY A 122 -0.09 -7.00 -10.21
N THR A 123 -0.59 -5.80 -9.90
CA THR A 123 -0.51 -5.23 -8.54
C THR A 123 -1.30 -6.05 -7.52
N ALA A 124 -2.46 -6.60 -7.90
CA ALA A 124 -3.20 -7.48 -7.00
C ALA A 124 -2.43 -8.78 -6.72
N GLN A 125 -1.81 -9.37 -7.74
CA GLN A 125 -0.92 -10.53 -7.58
C GLN A 125 0.29 -10.21 -6.69
N ASP A 126 0.92 -9.05 -6.89
CA ASP A 126 2.02 -8.58 -6.02
C ASP A 126 1.54 -8.43 -4.58
N THR A 127 0.32 -7.90 -4.36
CA THR A 127 -0.27 -7.76 -3.01
C THR A 127 -0.49 -9.12 -2.35
N SER A 128 -1.06 -10.08 -3.06
CA SER A 128 -1.28 -11.45 -2.56
C SER A 128 0.03 -12.12 -2.16
N MET A 129 1.06 -12.01 -2.99
CA MET A 129 2.39 -12.51 -2.65
C MET A 129 2.97 -11.78 -1.42
N LEU A 130 2.79 -10.48 -1.29
CA LEU A 130 3.23 -9.77 -0.08
C LEU A 130 2.44 -10.19 1.17
N ILE A 131 1.14 -10.52 1.05
CA ILE A 131 0.34 -11.08 2.14
C ILE A 131 0.98 -12.36 2.69
N ASP A 132 1.38 -13.28 1.81
CA ASP A 132 1.98 -14.56 2.19
C ASP A 132 3.31 -14.38 2.93
N PHE A 133 4.14 -13.42 2.53
CA PHE A 133 5.51 -13.31 3.03
C PHE A 133 5.70 -12.27 4.13
N LEU A 134 4.87 -11.22 4.21
CA LEU A 134 5.09 -10.05 5.07
C LEU A 134 5.42 -10.43 6.52
N SER A 135 4.65 -11.35 7.11
CA SER A 135 4.80 -11.73 8.52
C SER A 135 6.21 -12.25 8.85
N SER A 136 6.83 -12.99 7.93
CA SER A 136 8.18 -13.55 8.16
C SER A 136 9.28 -12.48 8.20
N TYR A 137 9.03 -11.30 7.62
CA TYR A 137 9.97 -10.17 7.63
C TYR A 137 9.76 -9.24 8.82
N ILE A 138 8.50 -9.00 9.20
CA ILE A 138 8.18 -8.01 10.25
C ILE A 138 8.04 -8.62 11.64
N PHE A 139 7.68 -9.92 11.75
CA PHE A 139 7.57 -10.67 12.99
C PHE A 139 8.28 -12.05 12.87
N PRO A 140 9.60 -12.09 12.59
CA PRO A 140 10.34 -13.34 12.35
C PRO A 140 10.35 -14.29 13.56
N ASP A 141 10.15 -13.76 14.76
CA ASP A 141 10.08 -14.49 16.02
C ASP A 141 8.65 -14.93 16.39
N SER A 142 7.66 -14.69 15.51
CA SER A 142 6.23 -14.92 15.78
C SER A 142 5.71 -14.17 17.02
N SER A 143 6.33 -13.04 17.38
CA SER A 143 5.92 -12.20 18.53
C SER A 143 4.50 -11.65 18.40
N ARG A 144 4.01 -11.52 17.16
CA ARG A 144 2.67 -11.07 16.78
C ARG A 144 2.18 -11.86 15.57
N THR A 145 0.87 -11.94 15.40
CA THR A 145 0.21 -12.64 14.29
C THR A 145 -0.60 -11.66 13.47
N ILE A 146 -0.44 -11.69 12.14
CA ILE A 146 -1.31 -10.95 11.24
C ILE A 146 -2.63 -11.72 11.11
N THR A 147 -3.75 -11.10 11.47
CA THR A 147 -5.06 -11.78 11.50
C THR A 147 -6.08 -11.18 10.52
N LYS A 148 -5.79 -10.00 9.98
CA LYS A 148 -6.67 -9.30 9.04
C LYS A 148 -5.86 -8.53 8.01
N HIS A 149 -6.34 -8.55 6.77
CA HIS A 149 -5.88 -7.70 5.70
C HIS A 149 -7.03 -6.81 5.22
N LEU A 150 -6.71 -5.55 4.99
CA LEU A 150 -7.58 -4.51 4.46
C LEU A 150 -6.85 -3.90 3.27
N ALA A 151 -7.57 -3.45 2.25
CA ALA A 151 -6.98 -2.78 1.10
C ALA A 151 -7.70 -1.46 0.84
N LEU A 152 -6.90 -0.42 0.59
CA LEU A 152 -7.36 0.91 0.20
C LEU A 152 -6.50 1.37 -0.97
N GLY A 153 -7.16 1.76 -2.06
CA GLY A 153 -6.46 2.32 -3.20
C GLY A 153 -7.19 3.48 -3.84
N ILE A 154 -6.42 4.34 -4.50
CA ILE A 154 -6.93 5.57 -5.12
C ILE A 154 -6.80 5.44 -6.64
N SER A 155 -7.87 5.73 -7.38
CA SER A 155 -7.88 5.71 -8.85
C SER A 155 -7.42 4.34 -9.40
N LEU A 156 -6.26 4.24 -10.06
CA LEU A 156 -5.66 2.96 -10.47
C LEU A 156 -5.54 1.98 -9.30
N GLY A 157 -5.05 2.43 -8.14
CA GLY A 157 -4.97 1.59 -6.94
C GLY A 157 -6.34 1.12 -6.45
N GLY A 158 -7.41 1.86 -6.72
CA GLY A 158 -8.78 1.42 -6.43
C GLY A 158 -9.21 0.23 -7.31
N HIS A 159 -8.81 0.22 -8.58
CA HIS A 159 -9.02 -0.93 -9.47
C HIS A 159 -8.21 -2.15 -9.00
N SER A 160 -6.95 -1.93 -8.59
CA SER A 160 -6.10 -2.97 -7.99
C SER A 160 -6.73 -3.53 -6.70
N THR A 161 -7.29 -2.66 -5.85
CA THR A 161 -7.99 -3.05 -4.61
C THR A 161 -9.17 -3.98 -4.90
N TRP A 162 -9.98 -3.66 -5.92
CA TRP A 162 -11.10 -4.53 -6.32
C TRP A 162 -10.62 -5.90 -6.80
N GLN A 163 -9.50 -5.95 -7.54
CA GLN A 163 -8.88 -7.21 -7.94
C GLN A 163 -8.37 -8.02 -6.74
N CYS A 164 -7.77 -7.39 -5.72
CA CYS A 164 -7.38 -8.09 -4.50
C CYS A 164 -8.60 -8.77 -3.84
N VAL A 165 -9.70 -8.02 -3.66
CA VAL A 165 -10.91 -8.56 -2.98
C VAL A 165 -11.57 -9.69 -3.76
N LEU A 166 -11.49 -9.68 -5.10
CA LEU A 166 -12.11 -10.72 -5.93
C LEU A 166 -11.28 -12.00 -6.05
N HIS A 167 -9.97 -11.92 -5.83
CA HIS A 167 -9.04 -13.01 -6.16
C HIS A 167 -8.23 -13.54 -4.98
N ASP A 168 -8.18 -12.82 -3.86
CA ASP A 168 -7.55 -13.28 -2.61
C ASP A 168 -8.59 -14.00 -1.73
N PRO A 169 -8.31 -15.23 -1.25
CA PRO A 169 -9.29 -16.12 -0.60
C PRO A 169 -9.71 -15.72 0.82
#